data_AF-Q0VMZ6-F1
#
_entry.id   AF-Q0VMZ6-F1
#
_cell.length_a   1.000
_cell.length_b   1.000
_cell.length_c   1.000
_cell.angle_alpha   90.00
_cell.angle_beta   90.00
_cell.angle_gamma   90.00
#
_symmetry.space_group_name_H-M   'P 1'
#
loop_
_entity.id
_entity.type
_entity.pdbx_description
1 polymer ?
#
loop_
_entity_poly.entity_id
_entity_poly.type
_entity_poly.pdbx_seq_one_letter_code
_entity_poly.pdbx_strand_id
1 'polypeptide(L)'
;MDLVAVAVAVIEEGVMKKKLDGKTIGSGLAAATCALLGQPVQAQPADDAWQFDSAVLYYAEQDRVTAVEPVVRGKKQFGDDSELELKLTLDSLTGASHNGAIKSDKPQTFTSPSGSQEYQATNEVPLDDSFKDTRVAANMQYTRPFSRTMRWTAGMNFSNEYDFTSLGLNAGLLWDLNNKNTTLTFGLAHEADTIDPVGGVPIGLTFQSNQQKNDGTEDRTINDLLFGLPR
;
A
#
# COMPACT_ATOMS: atom_id res chain seq x y z
N MET A 1 9.20 -6.02 -23.98
CA MET A 1 8.34 -4.82 -23.85
C MET A 1 6.96 -5.25 -24.27
N ASP A 2 6.07 -5.44 -23.29
CA ASP A 2 4.63 -5.39 -23.49
C ASP A 2 4.08 -4.86 -22.17
N LEU A 3 3.78 -3.56 -22.15
CA LEU A 3 3.15 -2.89 -21.02
C LEU A 3 1.65 -3.20 -21.07
N VAL A 4 1.11 -3.78 -20.00
CA VAL A 4 -0.34 -3.86 -19.82
C VAL A 4 -0.67 -3.36 -18.43
N ALA A 5 -0.93 -2.06 -18.32
CA ALA A 5 -1.59 -1.49 -17.15
C ALA A 5 -3.10 -1.66 -17.34
N VAL A 6 -3.75 -2.49 -16.53
CA VAL A 6 -5.21 -2.61 -16.50
C VAL A 6 -5.70 -2.07 -15.17
N ALA A 7 -6.33 -0.90 -15.18
CA ALA A 7 -7.17 -0.45 -14.07
C ALA A 7 -8.53 -1.13 -14.23
N VAL A 8 -8.93 -1.95 -13.26
CA VAL A 8 -10.26 -2.56 -13.22
C VAL A 8 -11.00 -2.01 -12.00
N ALA A 9 -12.07 -1.26 -12.23
CA ALA A 9 -13.07 -0.97 -11.20
C ALA A 9 -14.11 -2.11 -11.22
N VAL A 10 -14.30 -2.81 -10.10
CA VAL A 10 -15.35 -3.83 -9.96
C VAL A 10 -16.45 -3.29 -9.04
N ILE A 11 -17.69 -3.32 -9.52
CA ILE A 11 -18.91 -3.10 -8.74
C ILE A 11 -19.67 -4.43 -8.65
N GLU A 12 -19.99 -4.79 -7.40
CA GLU A 12 -20.83 -5.82 -6.76
C GLU A 12 -21.53 -7.02 -7.47
N GLU A 13 -21.69 -8.04 -6.61
CA GLU A 13 -22.60 -9.19 -6.53
C GLU A 13 -22.65 -10.28 -7.62
N GLY A 14 -22.43 -11.53 -7.18
CA GLY A 14 -22.94 -12.73 -7.85
C GLY A 14 -21.94 -13.87 -8.00
N VAL A 15 -22.14 -14.94 -7.23
CA VAL A 15 -21.40 -16.20 -7.30
C VAL A 15 -21.47 -16.79 -8.71
N MET A 16 -20.33 -16.89 -9.42
CA MET A 16 -20.20 -17.73 -10.61
C MET A 16 -18.85 -18.45 -10.59
N LYS A 17 -18.89 -19.76 -10.34
CA LYS A 17 -17.77 -20.68 -10.58
C LYS A 17 -17.51 -20.73 -12.09
N LYS A 18 -16.38 -20.21 -12.56
CA LYS A 18 -15.89 -20.50 -13.91
C LYS A 18 -14.40 -20.80 -13.92
N LYS A 19 -14.09 -22.01 -14.37
CA LYS A 19 -12.75 -22.54 -14.63
C LYS A 19 -12.16 -21.75 -15.81
N LEU A 20 -11.04 -21.07 -15.62
CA LEU A 20 -10.36 -20.32 -16.68
C LEU A 20 -9.40 -21.26 -17.42
N ASP A 21 -9.74 -21.56 -18.67
CA ASP A 21 -8.89 -22.25 -19.64
C ASP A 21 -8.76 -21.35 -20.87
N GLY A 22 -7.51 -21.06 -21.28
CA GLY A 22 -7.18 -20.36 -22.54
C GLY A 22 -7.44 -18.85 -22.61
N LYS A 23 -6.36 -18.05 -22.53
CA LYS A 23 -6.25 -16.59 -22.79
C LYS A 23 -7.31 -16.00 -23.76
N THR A 24 -8.15 -15.10 -23.25
CA THR A 24 -8.74 -14.00 -24.05
C THR A 24 -8.63 -12.68 -23.28
N ILE A 25 -7.42 -12.12 -23.24
CA ILE A 25 -7.14 -10.81 -22.60
C ILE A 25 -7.99 -9.69 -23.24
N GLY A 26 -8.29 -9.80 -24.54
CA GLY A 26 -9.06 -8.79 -25.27
C GLY A 26 -10.49 -8.60 -24.80
N SER A 27 -11.19 -9.68 -24.39
CA SER A 27 -12.55 -9.57 -23.85
C SER A 27 -12.55 -8.98 -22.44
N GLY A 28 -11.56 -9.31 -21.62
CA GLY A 28 -11.35 -8.70 -20.31
C GLY A 28 -11.06 -7.20 -20.41
N LEU A 29 -10.19 -6.80 -21.34
CA LEU A 29 -9.84 -5.40 -21.57
C LEU A 29 -11.01 -4.60 -22.14
N ALA A 30 -11.79 -5.17 -23.06
CA ALA A 30 -12.99 -4.53 -23.59
C ALA A 30 -14.05 -4.35 -22.49
N ALA A 31 -14.27 -5.35 -21.64
CA ALA A 31 -15.19 -5.25 -20.52
C ALA A 31 -14.75 -4.18 -19.49
N ALA A 32 -13.45 -4.15 -19.13
CA ALA A 32 -12.90 -3.13 -18.25
C ALA A 32 -13.03 -1.72 -18.86
N THR A 33 -12.76 -1.57 -20.16
CA THR A 33 -12.89 -0.30 -20.88
C THR A 33 -14.34 0.18 -20.94
N CYS A 34 -15.29 -0.71 -21.24
CA CYS A 34 -16.71 -0.40 -21.24
C CYS A 34 -17.23 -0.07 -19.84
N ALA A 35 -16.72 -0.74 -18.79
CA ALA A 35 -17.06 -0.41 -17.41
C ALA A 35 -16.54 0.98 -17.00
N LEU A 36 -15.32 1.34 -17.41
CA LEU A 36 -14.73 2.66 -17.12
C LEU A 36 -15.42 3.79 -17.89
N LEU A 37 -15.70 3.59 -19.18
CA LEU A 37 -16.33 4.60 -20.05
C LEU A 37 -17.86 4.67 -19.91
N GLY A 38 -18.48 3.60 -19.41
CA GLY A 38 -19.92 3.50 -19.22
C GLY A 38 -20.41 4.08 -17.89
N GLN A 39 -19.53 4.68 -17.09
CA GLN A 39 -19.95 5.33 -15.84
C GLN A 39 -20.89 6.49 -16.15
N PRO A 40 -22.14 6.48 -15.64
CA PRO A 40 -23.01 7.63 -15.77
C PRO A 40 -22.36 8.83 -15.07
N VAL A 41 -22.49 10.02 -15.67
CA VAL A 41 -22.19 11.27 -14.98
C VAL A 41 -23.12 11.36 -13.77
N GLN A 42 -22.63 10.96 -12.60
CA GLN A 42 -23.33 11.21 -11.35
C GLN A 42 -23.25 12.71 -11.08
N ALA A 43 -24.42 13.33 -10.93
CA ALA A 43 -24.54 14.71 -10.50
C ALA A 43 -23.75 14.94 -9.20
N GLN A 44 -23.22 16.16 -9.03
CA GLN A 44 -22.56 16.62 -7.82
C GLN A 44 -23.31 16.08 -6.57
N PRO A 45 -22.65 15.32 -5.68
CA PRO A 45 -23.32 14.86 -4.48
C PRO A 45 -23.87 16.06 -3.72
N ALA A 46 -25.08 15.93 -3.19
CA ALA A 46 -25.63 16.91 -2.26
C ALA A 46 -24.66 17.13 -1.10
N ASP A 47 -24.60 18.35 -0.55
CA ASP A 47 -23.91 18.60 0.72
C ASP A 47 -24.38 17.54 1.74
N ASP A 48 -23.43 16.85 2.41
CA ASP A 48 -23.64 15.73 3.34
C ASP A 48 -23.69 14.28 2.77
N ALA A 49 -23.56 14.08 1.46
CA ALA A 49 -23.46 12.74 0.87
C ALA A 49 -22.04 12.13 0.96
N TRP A 50 -21.96 10.80 1.09
CA TRP A 50 -20.71 10.06 0.95
C TRP A 50 -20.29 9.99 -0.52
N GLN A 51 -19.00 10.18 -0.76
CA GLN A 51 -18.31 9.97 -2.02
C GLN A 51 -17.41 8.75 -1.88
N PHE A 52 -17.56 7.76 -2.75
CA PHE A 52 -16.74 6.56 -2.74
C PHE A 52 -15.95 6.45 -4.03
N ASP A 53 -14.67 6.11 -3.89
CA ASP A 53 -13.76 5.86 -4.99
C ASP A 53 -13.10 4.51 -4.78
N SER A 54 -13.02 3.72 -5.84
CA SER A 54 -12.31 2.43 -5.81
C SER A 54 -11.32 2.34 -6.97
N ALA A 55 -10.20 1.68 -6.71
CA ALA A 55 -9.17 1.43 -7.70
C ALA A 55 -8.54 0.06 -7.45
N VAL A 56 -8.09 -0.60 -8.51
CA VAL A 56 -7.27 -1.81 -8.40
C VAL A 56 -6.04 -1.62 -9.26
N LEU A 57 -4.86 -1.76 -8.66
CA LEU A 57 -3.60 -1.91 -9.36
C LEU A 57 -3.34 -3.41 -9.56
N TYR A 58 -3.11 -3.80 -10.80
CA TYR A 58 -2.68 -5.14 -11.17
C TYR A 58 -1.39 -5.04 -11.98
N TYR A 59 -0.37 -5.75 -11.52
CA TYR A 59 0.92 -5.84 -12.18
C TYR A 59 1.34 -7.31 -12.22
N ALA A 60 1.80 -7.79 -13.37
CA ALA A 60 2.30 -9.14 -13.50
C ALA A 60 3.43 -9.19 -14.52
N GLU A 61 4.46 -9.94 -14.19
CA GLU A 61 5.57 -10.28 -15.08
C GLU A 61 5.53 -11.78 -15.40
N GLN A 62 5.87 -12.13 -16.64
CA GLN A 62 5.91 -13.53 -17.06
C GLN A 62 6.95 -14.29 -16.23
N ASP A 63 6.51 -15.38 -15.59
CA ASP A 63 7.33 -16.26 -14.73
C ASP A 63 8.03 -15.53 -13.57
N ARG A 64 7.48 -14.38 -13.14
CA ARG A 64 8.06 -13.53 -12.09
C ARG A 64 6.95 -12.98 -11.17
N VAL A 65 7.20 -11.81 -10.60
CA VAL A 65 6.36 -11.17 -9.60
C VAL A 65 4.98 -10.78 -10.15
N THR A 66 3.97 -10.92 -9.29
CA THR A 66 2.61 -10.46 -9.47
C THR A 66 2.20 -9.63 -8.27
N ALA A 67 1.65 -8.45 -8.51
CA ALA A 67 1.10 -7.54 -7.51
C ALA A 67 -0.38 -7.26 -7.78
N VAL A 68 -1.19 -7.29 -6.73
CA VAL A 68 -2.59 -6.88 -6.77
C VAL A 68 -2.87 -5.97 -5.58
N GLU A 69 -3.35 -4.76 -5.83
CA GLU A 69 -3.66 -3.76 -4.81
C GLU A 69 -5.03 -3.14 -5.07
N PRO A 70 -6.11 -3.69 -4.48
CA PRO A 70 -7.37 -2.97 -4.33
C PRO A 70 -7.30 -1.87 -3.27
N VAL A 71 -7.86 -0.71 -3.61
CA VAL A 71 -8.03 0.45 -2.73
C VAL A 71 -9.47 0.94 -2.79
N VAL A 72 -10.04 1.24 -1.63
CA VAL A 72 -11.33 1.92 -1.50
C VAL A 72 -11.15 3.16 -0.63
N ARG A 73 -11.66 4.29 -1.09
CA ARG A 73 -11.70 5.56 -0.37
C ARG A 73 -13.15 5.98 -0.19
N GLY A 74 -13.52 6.37 1.01
CA GLY A 74 -14.79 7.03 1.33
C GLY A 74 -14.51 8.43 1.86
N LYS A 75 -15.18 9.44 1.30
CA LYS A 75 -15.07 10.83 1.73
C LYS A 75 -16.45 11.39 2.03
N LYS A 76 -16.60 12.07 3.17
CA LYS A 76 -17.84 12.74 3.55
C LYS A 76 -17.55 14.19 3.93
N GLN A 77 -18.22 15.10 3.24
CA GLN A 77 -18.25 16.53 3.59
C GLN A 77 -19.51 16.80 4.42
N PHE A 78 -19.35 17.35 5.62
CA PHE A 78 -20.47 17.70 6.50
C PHE A 78 -20.91 19.15 6.26
N GLY A 79 -22.12 19.50 6.71
CA GLY A 79 -22.67 20.85 6.57
C GLY A 79 -21.95 21.94 7.36
N ASP A 80 -21.04 21.60 8.28
CA ASP A 80 -20.17 22.55 9.01
C ASP A 80 -18.81 22.76 8.33
N ASP A 81 -18.70 22.45 7.04
CA ASP A 81 -17.48 22.47 6.24
C ASP A 81 -16.38 21.50 6.72
N SER A 82 -16.67 20.61 7.67
CA SER A 82 -15.76 19.53 8.06
C SER A 82 -15.78 18.37 7.07
N GLU A 83 -14.68 17.62 7.03
CA GLU A 83 -14.45 16.54 6.08
C GLU A 83 -13.89 15.32 6.81
N LEU A 84 -14.49 14.15 6.57
CA LEU A 84 -13.97 12.85 6.99
C LEU A 84 -13.55 12.05 5.76
N GLU A 85 -12.31 11.60 5.73
CA GLU A 85 -11.78 10.68 4.73
C GLU A 85 -11.39 9.36 5.39
N LEU A 86 -11.83 8.25 4.80
CA LEU A 86 -11.50 6.89 5.15
C LEU A 86 -10.87 6.20 3.93
N LYS A 87 -9.77 5.47 4.11
CA LYS A 87 -9.13 4.72 3.03
C LYS A 87 -8.75 3.32 3.53
N LEU A 88 -9.14 2.30 2.77
CA LEU A 88 -8.73 0.92 2.95
C LEU A 88 -7.90 0.49 1.74
N THR A 89 -6.72 -0.06 1.99
CA THR A 89 -5.85 -0.66 1.00
C THR A 89 -5.60 -2.10 1.41
N LEU A 90 -5.78 -3.02 0.47
CA LEU A 90 -5.29 -4.39 0.59
C LEU A 90 -4.33 -4.57 -0.58
N ASP A 91 -3.11 -5.03 -0.33
CA ASP A 91 -2.17 -5.36 -1.39
C ASP A 91 -1.49 -6.69 -1.13
N SER A 92 -1.18 -7.40 -2.20
CA SER A 92 -0.41 -8.63 -2.14
C SER A 92 0.60 -8.67 -3.26
N LEU A 93 1.81 -9.09 -2.91
CA LEU A 93 2.94 -9.24 -3.81
C LEU A 93 3.47 -10.68 -3.70
N THR A 94 3.48 -11.39 -4.82
CA THR A 94 3.81 -12.82 -4.87
C THR A 94 4.64 -13.17 -6.11
N GLY A 95 5.29 -14.33 -6.11
CA GLY A 95 5.95 -14.88 -7.29
C GLY A 95 7.46 -14.69 -7.29
N ALA A 96 8.09 -15.21 -8.33
CA ALA A 96 9.53 -15.40 -8.35
C ALA A 96 10.29 -14.09 -8.58
N SER A 97 11.26 -13.77 -7.70
CA SER A 97 12.08 -12.56 -7.80
C SER A 97 13.57 -12.90 -7.95
N HIS A 98 14.30 -12.03 -8.65
CA HIS A 98 15.74 -12.23 -8.89
C HIS A 98 16.50 -11.83 -7.63
N ASN A 99 17.29 -12.75 -7.06
CA ASN A 99 18.06 -12.51 -5.84
C ASN A 99 19.34 -11.65 -6.03
N GLY A 100 19.51 -11.01 -7.20
CA GLY A 100 20.68 -10.21 -7.57
C GLY A 100 21.91 -10.99 -8.10
N ALA A 101 21.94 -12.32 -8.04
CA ALA A 101 23.09 -13.10 -8.53
C ALA A 101 23.08 -13.30 -10.05
N ILE A 102 24.25 -13.33 -10.68
CA ILE A 102 24.37 -13.58 -12.13
C ILE A 102 24.21 -15.07 -12.46
N LYS A 103 23.92 -15.36 -13.73
CA LYS A 103 23.95 -16.74 -14.24
C LYS A 103 25.37 -17.30 -14.14
N SER A 104 25.50 -18.52 -13.66
CA SER A 104 26.76 -19.26 -13.57
C SER A 104 26.60 -20.63 -14.21
N ASP A 105 27.64 -21.11 -14.89
CA ASP A 105 27.73 -22.47 -15.43
C ASP A 105 27.97 -23.52 -14.33
N LYS A 106 28.36 -23.08 -13.13
CA LYS A 106 28.47 -23.91 -11.92
C LYS A 106 27.22 -23.76 -11.05
N PRO A 107 26.79 -24.84 -10.36
CA PRO A 107 25.71 -24.76 -9.38
C PRO A 107 26.00 -23.70 -8.30
N GLN A 108 25.02 -22.83 -8.07
CA GLN A 108 25.02 -21.83 -7.01
C GLN A 108 23.92 -22.19 -6.01
N THR A 109 24.25 -22.24 -4.72
CA THR A 109 23.28 -22.48 -3.64
C THR A 109 22.92 -21.16 -2.96
N PHE A 110 21.64 -20.93 -2.75
CA PHE A 110 21.10 -19.76 -2.07
C PHE A 110 20.19 -20.21 -0.93
N THR A 111 20.10 -19.39 0.10
CA THR A 111 19.18 -19.56 1.22
C THR A 111 18.04 -18.56 1.07
N SER A 112 16.80 -18.98 1.36
CA SER A 112 15.64 -18.08 1.36
C SER A 112 15.77 -16.97 2.42
N PRO A 113 15.07 -15.83 2.29
CA PRO A 113 15.09 -14.73 3.26
C PRO A 113 14.79 -15.16 4.70
N SER A 114 13.88 -16.11 4.88
CA SER A 114 13.52 -16.71 6.18
C SER A 114 14.60 -17.63 6.76
N GLY A 115 15.60 -18.03 5.96
CA GLY A 115 16.59 -19.04 6.35
C GLY A 115 16.08 -20.48 6.36
N SER A 116 14.81 -20.72 6.00
CA SER A 116 14.17 -22.04 6.16
C SER A 116 14.34 -22.98 4.97
N GLN A 117 14.74 -22.46 3.81
CA GLN A 117 14.89 -23.24 2.58
C GLN A 117 16.21 -22.89 1.89
N GLU A 118 16.79 -23.88 1.22
CA GLU A 118 17.89 -23.68 0.28
C GLU A 118 17.45 -24.10 -1.11
N TYR A 119 17.83 -23.33 -2.12
CA TYR A 119 17.60 -23.65 -3.52
C TYR A 119 18.90 -23.53 -4.30
N GLN A 120 19.00 -24.29 -5.39
CA GLN A 120 20.15 -24.25 -6.28
C GLN A 120 19.72 -23.76 -7.67
N ALA A 121 20.54 -22.89 -8.25
CA ALA A 121 20.37 -22.44 -9.62
C ALA A 121 21.64 -22.75 -10.41
N THR A 122 21.47 -23.36 -11.59
CA THR A 122 22.58 -23.70 -12.49
C THR A 122 22.23 -23.29 -13.91
N ASN A 123 23.11 -22.51 -14.54
CA ASN A 123 22.96 -22.01 -15.91
C ASN A 123 21.65 -21.20 -16.16
N GLU A 124 21.04 -20.69 -15.09
CA GLU A 124 19.81 -19.91 -15.12
C GLU A 124 19.90 -18.70 -14.18
N VAL A 125 18.95 -17.78 -14.32
CA VAL A 125 18.82 -16.68 -13.36
C VAL A 125 18.31 -17.29 -12.05
N PRO A 126 18.99 -17.08 -10.91
CA PRO A 126 18.46 -17.53 -9.63
C PRO A 126 17.21 -16.72 -9.28
N LEU A 127 16.08 -17.40 -9.15
CA LEU A 127 14.81 -16.82 -8.75
C LEU A 127 14.38 -17.42 -7.40
N ASP A 128 13.89 -16.56 -6.52
CA ASP A 128 13.29 -16.94 -5.25
C ASP A 128 11.76 -16.78 -5.34
N ASP A 129 11.04 -17.89 -5.23
CA ASP A 129 9.58 -17.97 -5.29
C ASP A 129 8.91 -18.05 -3.90
N SER A 130 9.71 -18.02 -2.83
CA SER A 130 9.21 -18.08 -1.45
C SER A 130 8.52 -16.79 -1.00
N PHE A 131 8.67 -15.72 -1.77
CA PHE A 131 8.13 -14.42 -1.44
C PHE A 131 6.61 -14.38 -1.65
N LYS A 132 5.88 -14.22 -0.54
CA LYS A 132 4.46 -13.90 -0.50
C LYS A 132 4.23 -12.90 0.62
N ASP A 133 3.93 -11.69 0.23
CA ASP A 133 3.60 -10.62 1.16
C ASP A 133 2.16 -10.16 0.94
N THR A 134 1.48 -9.80 2.02
CA THR A 134 0.10 -9.30 2.00
C THR A 134 -0.07 -8.27 3.09
N ARG A 135 -0.40 -7.05 2.68
CA ARG A 135 -0.69 -5.94 3.57
C ARG A 135 -2.17 -5.62 3.60
N VAL A 136 -2.68 -5.31 4.79
CA VAL A 136 -3.91 -4.53 4.98
C VAL A 136 -3.55 -3.21 5.65
N ALA A 137 -3.97 -2.10 5.03
CA ALA A 137 -3.79 -0.76 5.58
C ALA A 137 -5.10 0.02 5.63
N ALA A 138 -5.36 0.68 6.76
CA ALA A 138 -6.51 1.53 6.99
C ALA A 138 -6.05 2.93 7.40
N ASN A 139 -6.69 3.95 6.84
CA ASN A 139 -6.39 5.35 7.13
C ASN A 139 -7.69 6.10 7.42
N MET A 140 -7.64 6.99 8.37
CA MET A 140 -8.73 7.90 8.68
C MET A 140 -8.15 9.31 8.88
N GLN A 141 -8.72 10.30 8.22
CA GLN A 141 -8.33 11.69 8.34
C GLN A 141 -9.59 12.54 8.53
N TYR A 142 -9.60 13.35 9.58
CA TYR A 142 -10.63 14.35 9.81
C TYR A 142 -10.03 15.74 9.67
N THR A 143 -10.72 16.61 8.94
CA THR A 143 -10.36 18.02 8.76
C THR A 143 -11.55 18.86 9.16
N ARG A 144 -11.33 19.89 10.00
CA ARG A 144 -12.41 20.77 10.42
C ARG A 144 -11.98 22.24 10.44
N PRO A 145 -12.78 23.14 9.85
CA PRO A 145 -12.55 24.57 10.02
C PRO A 145 -12.90 25.01 11.43
N PHE A 146 -11.96 25.71 12.06
CA PHE A 146 -12.22 26.44 13.31
C PHE A 146 -12.76 27.85 13.01
N SER A 147 -12.30 28.45 11.91
CA SER A 147 -12.77 29.73 11.39
C SER A 147 -12.61 29.79 9.87
N ARG A 148 -13.02 30.90 9.24
CA ARG A 148 -12.84 31.12 7.80
C ARG A 148 -11.37 31.05 7.35
N THR A 149 -10.43 31.26 8.26
CA THR A 149 -8.98 31.33 7.99
C THR A 149 -8.20 30.25 8.71
N MET A 150 -8.82 29.38 9.51
CA MET A 150 -8.08 28.40 10.31
C MET A 150 -8.77 27.05 10.29
N ARG A 151 -8.00 25.99 10.01
CA ARG A 151 -8.45 24.60 9.95
C ARG A 151 -7.52 23.74 10.77
N TRP A 152 -8.06 22.70 11.41
CA TRP A 152 -7.24 21.68 12.04
C TRP A 152 -7.50 20.32 11.39
N THR A 153 -6.51 19.44 11.48
CA THR A 153 -6.57 18.08 10.99
C THR A 153 -6.18 17.13 12.11
N ALA A 154 -6.82 15.96 12.18
CA ALA A 154 -6.34 14.83 12.97
C ALA A 154 -6.57 13.55 12.20
N GLY A 155 -5.57 12.67 12.22
CA GLY A 155 -5.62 11.43 11.45
C GLY A 155 -4.94 10.28 12.16
N MET A 156 -5.25 9.09 11.67
CA MET A 156 -4.64 7.83 12.09
C MET A 156 -4.38 6.94 10.87
N ASN A 157 -3.29 6.19 10.92
CA ASN A 157 -2.89 5.20 9.93
C ASN A 157 -2.57 3.90 10.64
N PHE A 158 -3.13 2.80 10.15
CA PHE A 158 -2.86 1.46 10.63
C PHE A 158 -2.44 0.60 9.45
N SER A 159 -1.40 -0.20 9.62
CA SER A 159 -0.92 -1.15 8.62
C SER A 159 -0.52 -2.45 9.28
N ASN A 160 -0.89 -3.57 8.67
CA ASN A 160 -0.47 -4.89 9.12
C ASN A 160 -0.07 -5.73 7.91
N GLU A 161 1.11 -6.33 8.02
CA GLU A 161 1.76 -7.26 7.12
C GLU A 161 2.14 -8.52 7.92
N TYR A 162 2.75 -9.51 7.27
CA TYR A 162 3.03 -10.82 7.89
C TYR A 162 4.01 -10.75 9.08
N ASP A 163 5.04 -9.89 8.98
CA ASP A 163 6.09 -9.71 9.99
C ASP A 163 6.22 -8.25 10.44
N PHE A 164 5.21 -7.42 10.17
CA PHE A 164 5.23 -6.00 10.48
C PHE A 164 3.84 -5.45 10.82
N THR A 165 3.75 -4.64 11.86
CA THR A 165 2.53 -3.88 12.20
C THR A 165 2.90 -2.45 12.54
N SER A 166 2.13 -1.49 12.06
CA SER A 166 2.32 -0.05 12.32
C SER A 166 1.02 0.63 12.70
N LEU A 167 1.12 1.55 13.65
CA LEU A 167 0.07 2.49 14.02
C LEU A 167 0.68 3.89 14.12
N GLY A 168 0.12 4.83 13.36
CA GLY A 168 0.47 6.23 13.47
C GLY A 168 -0.74 7.12 13.74
N LEU A 169 -0.42 8.29 14.30
CA LEU A 169 -1.33 9.37 14.62
C LEU A 169 -0.72 10.68 14.14
N ASN A 170 -1.55 11.56 13.60
CA ASN A 170 -1.11 12.90 13.21
C ASN A 170 -2.13 13.96 13.61
N ALA A 171 -1.65 15.17 13.83
CA ALA A 171 -2.47 16.36 14.05
C ALA A 171 -1.83 17.56 13.37
N GLY A 172 -2.66 18.47 12.85
CA GLY A 172 -2.19 19.65 12.14
C GLY A 172 -3.06 20.88 12.32
N LEU A 173 -2.47 22.05 12.10
CA LEU A 173 -3.13 23.35 12.07
C LEU A 173 -2.71 24.09 10.80
N LEU A 174 -3.69 24.56 10.05
CA LEU A 174 -3.51 25.35 8.84
C LEU A 174 -4.10 26.73 9.07
N TRP A 175 -3.31 27.78 8.87
CA TRP A 175 -3.73 29.17 8.99
C TRP A 175 -3.54 29.92 7.67
N ASP A 176 -4.66 30.28 7.07
CA ASP A 176 -4.76 31.08 5.86
C ASP A 176 -4.65 32.59 6.18
N LEU A 177 -3.66 33.25 5.61
CA LEU A 177 -3.38 34.68 5.69
C LEU A 177 -3.66 35.35 4.34
N ASN A 178 -3.71 36.70 4.32
CA ASN A 178 -3.81 37.50 3.10
C ASN A 178 -4.94 37.04 2.14
N ASN A 179 -6.17 36.91 2.65
CA ASN A 179 -7.32 36.41 1.89
C ASN A 179 -7.09 35.02 1.27
N LYS A 180 -6.40 34.12 1.98
CA LYS A 180 -6.03 32.77 1.55
C LYS A 180 -4.97 32.72 0.44
N ASN A 181 -4.19 33.79 0.25
CA ASN A 181 -3.03 33.80 -0.65
C ASN A 181 -1.76 33.22 0.00
N THR A 182 -1.82 32.83 1.27
CA THR A 182 -0.68 32.34 2.06
C THR A 182 -1.23 31.39 3.11
N THR A 183 -0.77 30.14 3.15
CA THR A 183 -1.19 29.18 4.19
C THR A 183 0.03 28.74 4.98
N LEU A 184 0.03 29.02 6.28
CA LEU A 184 0.99 28.49 7.21
C LEU A 184 0.50 27.14 7.72
N THR A 185 1.37 26.14 7.75
CA THR A 185 1.02 24.80 8.24
C THR A 185 1.93 24.39 9.39
N PHE A 186 1.32 23.89 10.46
CA PHE A 186 1.99 23.25 11.58
C PHE A 186 1.47 21.83 11.71
N GLY A 187 2.35 20.86 11.93
CA GLY A 187 1.98 19.46 12.06
C GLY A 187 2.82 18.71 13.08
N LEU A 188 2.21 17.72 13.73
CA LEU A 188 2.83 16.77 14.63
C LEU A 188 2.41 15.36 14.20
N ALA A 189 3.31 14.40 14.28
CA ALA A 189 2.99 13.00 14.05
C ALA A 189 3.76 12.09 15.02
N HIS A 190 3.15 10.94 15.32
CA HIS A 190 3.73 9.87 16.11
C HIS A 190 3.42 8.54 15.42
N GLU A 191 4.40 7.67 15.32
CA GLU A 191 4.27 6.34 14.73
C GLU A 191 4.91 5.31 15.66
N ALA A 192 4.26 4.18 15.81
CA ALA A 192 4.71 3.03 16.58
C ALA A 192 4.58 1.78 15.73
N ASP A 193 5.72 1.12 15.53
CA ASP A 193 5.85 -0.07 14.72
C ASP A 193 6.32 -1.25 15.56
N THR A 194 5.87 -2.44 15.20
CA THR A 194 6.28 -3.72 15.76
C THR A 194 6.75 -4.60 14.61
N ILE A 195 8.00 -5.06 14.68
CA ILE A 195 8.69 -5.86 13.67
C ILE A 195 8.90 -7.25 14.23
N ASP A 196 8.33 -8.27 13.60
CA ASP A 196 8.35 -9.67 14.05
C ASP A 196 8.84 -10.61 12.92
N PRO A 197 10.14 -10.55 12.58
CA PRO A 197 10.67 -11.19 11.38
C PRO A 197 10.76 -12.70 11.52
N VAL A 198 10.49 -13.42 10.43
CA VAL A 198 10.64 -14.88 10.39
C VAL A 198 12.10 -15.27 10.61
N GLY A 199 12.32 -16.06 11.65
CA GLY A 199 13.65 -16.52 12.05
C GLY A 199 14.35 -15.60 13.04
N GLY A 200 13.69 -14.53 13.51
CA GLY A 200 14.18 -13.67 14.59
C GLY A 200 15.03 -12.49 14.12
N VAL A 201 15.22 -11.52 15.01
CA VAL A 201 15.91 -10.26 14.74
C VAL A 201 17.43 -10.49 14.76
N PRO A 202 18.18 -10.05 13.72
CA PRO A 202 19.65 -10.13 13.72
C PRO A 202 20.26 -9.37 14.90
N ILE A 203 21.24 -9.96 15.57
CA ILE A 203 21.94 -9.27 16.65
C ILE A 203 22.88 -8.22 16.05
N GLY A 204 22.66 -6.94 16.40
CA GLY A 204 23.49 -5.82 15.95
C GLY A 204 24.98 -6.05 16.23
N LEU A 205 25.83 -5.62 15.30
CA LEU A 205 27.30 -5.74 15.36
C LEU A 205 27.84 -7.19 15.38
N THR A 206 27.04 -8.19 15.01
CA THR A 206 27.51 -9.56 14.79
C THR A 206 27.79 -9.85 13.33
N PHE A 207 28.69 -10.80 13.05
CA PHE A 207 28.89 -11.28 11.67
C PHE A 207 27.64 -12.05 11.23
N GLN A 208 27.03 -11.63 10.11
CA GLN A 208 25.84 -12.27 9.53
C GLN A 208 26.06 -13.76 9.23
N SER A 209 27.30 -14.18 8.97
CA SER A 209 27.66 -15.60 8.77
C SER A 209 27.43 -16.47 10.00
N ASN A 210 27.38 -15.89 11.20
CA ASN A 210 27.21 -16.62 12.45
C ASN A 210 25.74 -16.95 12.75
N GLN A 211 24.79 -16.44 11.96
CA GLN A 211 23.34 -16.72 12.07
C GLN A 211 22.81 -16.52 13.51
N GLN A 212 23.42 -15.63 14.30
CA GLN A 212 22.96 -15.33 15.64
C GLN A 212 21.78 -14.38 15.55
N LYS A 213 20.61 -14.89 15.92
CA LYS A 213 19.34 -14.18 15.92
C LYS A 213 18.73 -14.25 17.30
N ASN A 214 18.12 -13.16 17.75
CA ASN A 214 17.27 -13.18 18.93
C ASN A 214 15.86 -13.57 18.50
N ASP A 215 15.21 -14.44 19.27
CA ASP A 215 13.85 -14.93 19.01
C ASP A 215 12.78 -13.90 19.44
N GLY A 216 13.03 -12.62 19.16
CA GLY A 216 12.28 -11.51 19.75
C GLY A 216 11.74 -10.55 18.71
N THR A 217 10.60 -9.96 19.05
CA THR A 217 9.98 -8.82 18.37
C THR A 217 10.74 -7.52 18.69
N GLU A 218 10.84 -6.60 17.73
CA GLU A 218 11.44 -5.28 17.89
C GLU A 218 10.38 -4.17 17.76
N ASP A 219 10.38 -3.22 18.67
CA ASP A 219 9.50 -2.04 18.62
C ASP A 219 10.28 -0.81 18.16
N ARG A 220 9.69 -0.05 17.24
CA ARG A 220 10.23 1.21 16.73
C ARG A 220 9.22 2.32 16.95
N THR A 221 9.69 3.51 17.32
CA THR A 221 8.84 4.71 17.41
C THR A 221 9.46 5.88 16.67
N ILE A 222 8.62 6.69 16.02
CA ILE A 222 8.99 7.90 15.28
C ILE A 222 8.14 9.06 15.79
N ASN A 223 8.75 10.22 15.95
CA ASN A 223 8.07 11.45 16.34
C ASN A 223 8.50 12.58 15.41
N ASP A 224 7.54 13.20 14.73
CA ASP A 224 7.81 14.21 13.71
C ASP A 224 7.13 15.54 14.04
N LEU A 225 7.80 16.62 13.63
CA LEU A 225 7.34 17.99 13.72
C LEU A 225 7.52 18.66 12.35
N LEU A 226 6.43 19.22 11.81
CA LEU A 226 6.40 19.83 10.49
C LEU A 226 6.00 21.31 10.58
N PHE A 227 6.75 22.16 9.88
CA PHE A 227 6.39 23.54 9.59
C PHE A 227 6.44 23.79 8.09
N GLY A 228 5.37 24.35 7.54
CA GLY A 228 5.29 24.70 6.13
C GLY A 228 5.00 26.18 5.95
N LEU A 229 5.74 26.79 5.02
CA LEU A 229 5.51 28.14 4.53
C LEU A 229 5.09 28.04 3.05
N PRO A 230 4.23 28.93 2.56
CA PRO A 230 3.90 28.93 1.14
C PRO A 230 5.11 29.35 0.31
N ARG A 231 5.07 28.95 -0.96
CA ARG A 231 5.89 29.57 -2.00
C ARG A 231 5.10 30.67 -2.68
#